data_AF-A0A0F2S4T6-F1
#
_entry.id   AF-A0A0F2S4T6-F1
#
_cell.length_a   1.000
_cell.length_b   1.000
_cell.length_c   1.000
_cell.angle_alpha   90.00
_cell.angle_beta   90.00
_cell.angle_gamma   90.00
#
_symmetry.space_group_name_H-M   'P 1'
#
loop_
_entity.id
_entity.type
_entity.pdbx_description
1 polymer ?
#
loop_
_entity_poly.entity_id
_entity_poly.type
_entity_poly.pdbx_seq_one_letter_code
_entity_poly.pdbx_strand_id
1 'polypeptide(L)'
;AEARIDQAATATARADLALSEAERRLAETRITAGFTGTLSEVSVVEGRLVAANEQLAQLVDGAALEVAFRVSTVQYARLLDAGGGLIDAPVRVALDTGGLDLSAVGRITRQSATLAEGESGRLVFATLDTAPAMKPGDFVTVTVEEPPLAAAIRLPATALGPDGRVLVIGADERLEAIEVSLLRRQGNDILVRGAGVAGRDVVAERTPVLGAGIKVRKLESAEAVPEADTVTLTPDRRARLMAYVEASTDMPDEAKRRLLAQLEQPEVSLSTVERLERRIGG
;
A
#
# COMPACT_ATOMS: atom_id res chain seq x y z
N ALA A 1 63.74 -17.68 47.22
CA ALA A 1 63.11 -18.70 46.35
C ALA A 1 61.84 -18.13 45.72
N GLU A 2 61.01 -17.50 46.53
CA GLU A 2 59.80 -16.73 46.17
C GLU A 2 59.97 -15.80 44.95
N ALA A 3 60.97 -14.91 44.95
CA ALA A 3 61.23 -14.03 43.80
C ALA A 3 61.50 -14.76 42.46
N ARG A 4 62.04 -15.99 42.49
CA ARG A 4 62.24 -16.80 41.27
C ARG A 4 60.93 -17.43 40.80
N ILE A 5 60.03 -17.77 41.73
CA ILE A 5 58.69 -18.29 41.44
C ILE A 5 57.85 -17.18 40.82
N ASP A 6 57.87 -15.98 41.38
CA ASP A 6 57.12 -14.83 40.86
C ASP A 6 57.59 -14.41 39.46
N GLN A 7 58.91 -14.46 39.22
CA GLN A 7 59.49 -14.22 37.90
C GLN A 7 59.05 -15.28 36.88
N ALA A 8 59.07 -16.56 37.24
CA ALA A 8 58.60 -17.64 36.38
C ALA A 8 57.11 -17.49 36.08
N ALA A 9 56.28 -17.19 37.09
CA ALA A 9 54.85 -16.96 36.93
C ALA A 9 54.56 -15.78 35.99
N THR A 10 55.30 -14.66 36.13
CA THR A 10 55.18 -13.50 35.23
C THR A 10 55.60 -13.85 33.80
N ALA A 11 56.66 -14.65 33.64
CA ALA A 11 57.12 -15.08 32.32
C ALA A 11 56.08 -15.99 31.63
N THR A 12 55.49 -16.92 32.36
CA THR A 12 54.39 -17.76 31.87
C THR A 12 53.18 -16.91 31.48
N ALA A 13 52.72 -16.00 32.34
CA ALA A 13 51.59 -15.13 32.03
C ALA A 13 51.83 -14.28 30.76
N ARG A 14 53.06 -13.80 30.53
CA ARG A 14 53.42 -13.09 29.29
C ARG A 14 53.40 -13.99 28.06
N ALA A 15 53.88 -15.23 28.20
CA ALA A 15 53.84 -16.20 27.11
C ALA A 15 52.39 -16.55 26.73
N ASP A 16 51.52 -16.72 27.73
CA ASP A 16 50.09 -17.00 27.53
C ASP A 16 49.38 -15.84 26.82
N LEU A 17 49.67 -14.60 27.20
CA LEU A 17 49.15 -13.40 26.51
C LEU A 17 49.62 -13.33 25.06
N ALA A 18 50.91 -13.61 24.80
CA ALA A 18 51.46 -13.61 23.44
C ALA A 18 50.83 -14.72 22.57
N LEU A 19 50.58 -15.90 23.14
CA LEU A 19 49.86 -16.99 22.46
C LEU A 19 48.43 -16.57 22.13
N SER A 20 47.68 -16.07 23.11
CA SER A 20 46.29 -15.62 22.92
C SER A 20 46.20 -14.51 21.87
N GLU A 21 47.16 -13.59 21.83
CA GLU A 21 47.21 -12.53 20.82
C GLU A 21 47.51 -13.10 19.42
N ALA A 22 48.43 -14.06 19.29
CA ALA A 22 48.73 -14.72 18.04
C ALA A 22 47.53 -15.53 17.51
N GLU A 23 46.81 -16.24 18.39
CA GLU A 23 45.59 -16.97 18.06
C GLU A 23 44.48 -16.04 17.57
N ARG A 24 44.29 -14.89 18.25
CA ARG A 24 43.32 -13.87 17.82
C ARG A 24 43.66 -13.30 16.44
N ARG A 25 44.92 -12.95 16.19
CA ARG A 25 45.37 -12.46 14.88
C ARG A 25 45.16 -13.51 13.78
N LEU A 26 45.41 -14.78 14.07
CA LEU A 26 45.13 -15.86 13.12
C LEU A 26 43.63 -16.00 12.84
N ALA A 27 42.77 -15.95 13.86
CA ALA A 27 41.32 -16.01 13.68
C ALA A 27 40.79 -14.82 12.85
N GLU A 28 41.33 -13.62 13.05
CA GLU A 28 40.99 -12.41 12.29
C GLU A 28 41.35 -12.51 10.78
N THR A 29 42.21 -13.44 10.36
CA THR A 29 42.47 -13.71 8.93
C THR A 29 41.27 -14.35 8.23
N ARG A 30 40.35 -14.97 8.97
CA ARG A 30 39.13 -15.59 8.43
C ARG A 30 37.93 -14.71 8.70
N ILE A 31 37.60 -13.87 7.74
CA ILE A 31 36.42 -13.01 7.80
C ILE A 31 35.19 -13.85 7.45
N THR A 32 34.23 -13.91 8.36
CA THR A 32 32.96 -14.64 8.18
C THR A 32 31.79 -13.65 8.29
N ALA A 33 30.74 -13.90 7.51
CA ALA A 33 29.53 -13.10 7.59
C ALA A 33 28.78 -13.38 8.91
N GLY A 34 28.32 -12.32 9.58
CA GLY A 34 27.55 -12.45 10.82
C GLY A 34 26.10 -12.93 10.63
N PHE A 35 25.60 -12.90 9.39
CA PHE A 35 24.26 -13.35 9.02
C PHE A 35 24.24 -13.81 7.55
N THR A 36 23.13 -14.42 7.13
CA THR A 36 22.93 -14.85 5.73
C THR A 36 22.36 -13.70 4.91
N GLY A 37 22.92 -13.45 3.72
CA GLY A 37 22.45 -12.37 2.86
C GLY A 37 23.10 -12.41 1.48
N THR A 38 22.86 -11.35 0.71
CA THR A 38 23.46 -11.15 -0.61
C THR A 38 24.58 -10.12 -0.49
N LEU A 39 25.72 -10.36 -1.13
CA LEU A 39 26.81 -9.39 -1.17
C LEU A 39 26.58 -8.36 -2.30
N SER A 40 26.79 -7.08 -1.98
CA SER A 40 26.90 -5.96 -2.91
C SER A 40 28.26 -5.28 -2.74
N GLU A 41 28.64 -4.46 -3.73
CA GLU A 41 29.87 -3.66 -3.68
C GLU A 41 31.14 -4.46 -3.36
N VAL A 42 31.24 -5.68 -3.89
CA VAL A 42 32.38 -6.57 -3.64
C VAL A 42 33.63 -5.99 -4.30
N SER A 43 34.61 -5.62 -3.48
CA SER A 43 35.86 -5.03 -3.94
C SER A 43 37.03 -6.03 -3.93
N VAL A 44 36.85 -7.19 -3.30
CA VAL A 44 37.92 -8.19 -3.14
C VAL A 44 38.06 -9.13 -4.31
N VAL A 45 39.32 -9.45 -4.63
CA VAL A 45 39.72 -10.48 -5.60
C VAL A 45 40.88 -11.28 -5.00
N GLU A 46 41.07 -12.50 -5.50
CA GLU A 46 42.15 -13.36 -5.03
C GLU A 46 43.53 -12.71 -5.21
N GLY A 47 44.39 -12.82 -4.18
CA GLY A 47 45.74 -12.26 -4.19
C GLY A 47 45.84 -10.75 -3.91
N ARG A 48 44.72 -10.04 -3.75
CA ARG A 48 44.71 -8.63 -3.34
C ARG A 48 45.11 -8.49 -1.87
N LEU A 49 46.02 -7.55 -1.59
CA LEU A 49 46.31 -7.11 -0.23
C LEU A 49 45.16 -6.24 0.30
N VAL A 50 44.68 -6.54 1.50
CA VAL A 50 43.63 -5.79 2.19
C VAL A 50 44.22 -5.10 3.43
N ALA A 51 43.80 -3.86 3.68
CA ALA A 51 44.20 -3.12 4.87
C ALA A 51 43.26 -3.40 6.05
N ALA A 52 43.75 -3.15 7.27
CA ALA A 52 42.88 -3.16 8.45
C ALA A 52 41.78 -2.10 8.31
N ASN A 53 40.54 -2.46 8.68
CA ASN A 53 39.33 -1.64 8.56
C ASN A 53 38.90 -1.29 7.13
N GLU A 54 39.43 -1.96 6.10
CA GLU A 54 38.96 -1.79 4.73
C GLU A 54 37.60 -2.49 4.52
N GLN A 55 36.66 -1.80 3.88
CA GLN A 55 35.38 -2.38 3.50
C GLN A 55 35.54 -3.29 2.28
N LEU A 56 35.33 -4.59 2.48
CA LEU A 56 35.51 -5.61 1.43
C LEU A 56 34.26 -5.81 0.57
N ALA A 57 33.09 -5.70 1.18
CA ALA A 57 31.77 -5.82 0.56
C ALA A 57 30.71 -5.28 1.52
N GLN A 58 29.49 -5.10 1.02
CA GLN A 58 28.30 -4.86 1.84
C GLN A 58 27.43 -6.13 1.82
N LEU A 59 26.97 -6.56 2.99
CA LEU A 59 26.09 -7.71 3.12
C LEU A 59 24.67 -7.23 3.37
N VAL A 60 23.75 -7.65 2.51
CA VAL A 60 22.34 -7.22 2.52
C VAL A 60 21.46 -8.41 2.92
N ASP A 61 20.69 -8.24 3.98
CA ASP A 61 19.64 -9.20 4.35
C ASP A 61 18.40 -8.94 3.51
N GLY A 62 18.02 -9.89 2.66
CA GLY A 62 16.82 -9.80 1.83
C GLY A 62 15.52 -10.14 2.57
N ALA A 63 15.61 -10.69 3.78
CA ALA A 63 14.46 -11.01 4.61
C ALA A 63 14.10 -9.87 5.58
N ALA A 64 15.05 -9.02 5.93
CA ALA A 64 14.87 -7.90 6.85
C ALA A 64 14.80 -6.55 6.08
N LEU A 65 13.71 -6.36 5.34
CA LEU A 65 13.51 -5.13 4.54
C LEU A 65 12.61 -4.12 5.27
N GLU A 66 12.92 -2.84 5.10
CA GLU A 66 12.09 -1.72 5.53
C GLU A 66 11.76 -0.82 4.34
N VAL A 67 10.54 -0.30 4.31
CA VAL A 67 10.14 0.76 3.39
C VAL A 67 10.14 2.10 4.10
N ALA A 68 10.79 3.09 3.50
CA ALA A 68 10.79 4.47 3.96
C ALA A 68 9.85 5.30 3.08
N PHE A 69 8.87 5.97 3.69
CA PHE A 69 7.89 6.77 2.97
C PHE A 69 7.60 8.08 3.69
N ARG A 70 7.32 9.14 2.92
CA ARG A 70 6.98 10.46 3.47
C ARG A 70 5.47 10.66 3.49
N VAL A 71 4.99 11.22 4.58
CA VAL A 71 3.59 11.61 4.77
C VAL A 71 3.48 13.09 5.11
N SER A 72 2.38 13.73 4.74
CA SER A 72 2.10 15.11 5.16
C SER A 72 1.89 15.19 6.68
N THR A 73 2.07 16.38 7.27
CA THR A 73 1.82 16.60 8.71
C THR A 73 0.40 16.19 9.13
N VAL A 74 -0.59 16.42 8.26
CA VAL A 74 -2.00 16.08 8.51
C VAL A 74 -2.22 14.56 8.49
N GLN A 75 -1.52 13.82 7.62
CA GLN A 75 -1.58 12.35 7.60
C GLN A 75 -0.82 11.76 8.78
N TYR A 76 0.36 12.30 9.07
CA TYR A 76 1.18 11.87 10.20
C TYR A 76 0.43 11.96 11.53
N ALA A 77 -0.32 13.05 11.76
CA ALA A 77 -1.14 13.19 12.97
C ALA A 77 -2.19 12.08 13.15
N ARG A 78 -2.54 11.35 12.08
CA ARG A 78 -3.50 10.22 12.10
C ARG A 78 -2.84 8.89 12.43
N LEU A 79 -1.52 8.83 12.26
CA LEU A 79 -0.70 7.69 12.62
C LEU A 79 -0.21 7.80 14.07
N LEU A 80 -0.72 8.75 14.85
CA LEU A 80 -0.41 8.90 16.26
C LEU A 80 -1.54 8.38 17.14
N ASP A 81 -1.17 7.76 18.24
CA ASP A 81 -2.08 7.41 19.33
C ASP A 81 -2.40 8.65 20.19
N ALA A 82 -3.24 8.46 21.21
CA ALA A 82 -3.64 9.52 22.13
C ALA A 82 -2.47 10.07 22.98
N GLY A 83 -1.38 9.33 23.12
CA GLY A 83 -0.16 9.74 23.81
C GLY A 83 0.88 10.40 22.88
N GLY A 84 0.60 10.52 21.59
CA GLY A 84 1.54 11.03 20.58
C GLY A 84 2.59 10.02 20.13
N GLY A 85 2.44 8.74 20.49
CA GLY A 85 3.23 7.63 19.98
C GLY A 85 2.77 7.21 18.59
N LEU A 86 3.69 6.68 17.77
CA LEU A 86 3.35 6.15 16.45
C LEU A 86 2.59 4.83 16.60
N ILE A 87 1.46 4.69 15.92
CA ILE A 87 0.66 3.46 15.96
C ILE A 87 1.33 2.34 15.16
N ASP A 88 1.12 1.12 15.62
CA ASP A 88 1.50 -0.11 14.93
C ASP A 88 0.49 -0.45 13.82
N ALA A 89 0.43 0.41 12.79
CA ALA A 89 -0.50 0.28 11.67
C ALA A 89 0.01 -0.74 10.63
N PRO A 90 -0.84 -1.66 10.15
CA PRO A 90 -0.53 -2.48 9.00
C PRO A 90 -0.26 -1.64 7.76
N VAL A 91 0.70 -2.07 6.95
CA VAL A 91 0.98 -1.51 5.63
C VAL A 91 0.95 -2.60 4.58
N ARG A 92 0.47 -2.24 3.39
CA ARG A 92 0.62 -3.01 2.16
C ARG A 92 1.51 -2.24 1.22
N VAL A 93 2.56 -2.90 0.74
CA VAL A 93 3.51 -2.36 -0.22
C VAL A 93 3.29 -3.05 -1.55
N ALA A 94 3.21 -2.26 -2.62
CA ALA A 94 3.07 -2.76 -3.98
C ALA A 94 4.18 -2.19 -4.86
N LEU A 95 4.76 -3.05 -5.69
CA LEU A 95 5.75 -2.70 -6.71
C LEU A 95 5.20 -3.15 -8.06
N ASP A 96 4.99 -2.19 -8.96
CA ASP A 96 4.60 -2.46 -10.35
C ASP A 96 5.87 -2.59 -11.20
N THR A 97 6.10 -3.80 -11.72
CA THR A 97 7.21 -4.09 -12.64
C THR A 97 6.72 -4.46 -14.03
N GLY A 98 5.77 -3.70 -14.58
CA GLY A 98 5.44 -3.77 -16.02
C GLY A 98 4.95 -5.15 -16.49
N GLY A 99 4.17 -5.83 -15.64
CA GLY A 99 3.62 -7.17 -15.90
C GLY A 99 3.67 -8.12 -14.71
N LEU A 100 4.39 -7.76 -13.64
CA LEU A 100 4.41 -8.47 -12.36
C LEU A 100 4.08 -7.49 -11.23
N ASP A 101 2.94 -7.72 -10.59
CA ASP A 101 2.54 -7.00 -9.38
C ASP A 101 3.12 -7.73 -8.17
N LEU A 102 4.22 -7.21 -7.65
CA LEU A 102 4.80 -7.71 -6.40
C LEU A 102 4.12 -6.99 -5.24
N SER A 103 3.75 -7.75 -4.21
CA SER A 103 3.19 -7.20 -2.99
C SER A 103 3.86 -7.75 -1.75
N ALA A 104 3.98 -6.90 -0.76
CA ALA A 104 4.51 -7.20 0.55
C ALA A 104 3.58 -6.62 1.62
N VAL A 105 3.59 -7.24 2.79
CA VAL A 105 2.90 -6.75 3.97
C VAL A 105 3.91 -6.45 5.05
N GLY A 106 3.58 -5.50 5.91
CA GLY A 106 4.42 -5.09 7.00
C GLY A 106 3.68 -4.20 7.97
N ARG A 107 4.42 -3.57 8.88
CA ARG A 107 3.84 -2.67 9.88
C ARG A 107 4.72 -1.46 10.10
N ILE A 108 4.10 -0.34 10.46
CA ILE A 108 4.82 0.88 10.83
C ILE A 108 5.56 0.61 12.15
N THR A 109 6.88 0.81 12.13
CA THR A 109 7.75 0.51 13.28
C THR A 109 8.38 1.75 13.87
N ARG A 110 8.71 2.74 13.04
CA ARG A 110 9.41 3.95 13.52
C ARG A 110 9.24 5.14 12.60
N GLN A 111 9.68 6.28 13.10
CA GLN A 111 9.75 7.53 12.38
C GLN A 111 11.18 8.11 12.45
N SER A 112 11.50 9.00 11.51
CA SER A 112 12.75 9.76 11.60
C SER A 112 12.71 10.70 12.80
N ALA A 113 13.83 10.75 13.54
CA ALA A 113 14.01 11.68 14.66
C ALA A 113 14.23 13.14 14.20
N THR A 114 14.64 13.33 12.94
CA THR A 114 14.93 14.64 12.36
C THR A 114 14.03 14.91 11.17
N LEU A 115 13.65 16.18 11.01
CA LEU A 115 13.24 16.70 9.70
C LEU A 115 14.51 17.13 8.98
N ALA A 116 14.76 16.60 7.79
CA ALA A 116 15.83 17.11 6.96
C ALA A 116 15.50 18.53 6.48
N GLU A 117 16.49 19.42 6.46
CA GLU A 117 16.32 20.79 5.97
C GLU A 117 15.79 20.81 4.54
N GLY A 118 14.77 21.62 4.28
CA GLY A 118 14.14 21.75 2.96
C GLY A 118 13.13 20.65 2.62
N GLU A 119 12.95 19.64 3.46
CA GLU A 119 11.94 18.61 3.26
C GLU A 119 10.62 18.97 3.95
N SER A 120 9.51 18.78 3.24
CA SER A 120 8.16 18.90 3.80
C SER A 120 7.59 17.52 4.13
N GLY A 121 6.87 17.44 5.25
CA GLY A 121 6.29 16.20 5.74
C GLY A 121 7.14 15.49 6.80
N ARG A 122 6.80 14.23 7.06
CA ARG A 122 7.43 13.37 8.07
C ARG A 122 7.83 12.05 7.41
N LEU A 123 9.08 11.63 7.65
CA LEU A 123 9.59 10.35 7.18
C LEU A 123 9.24 9.24 8.17
N VAL A 124 8.53 8.24 7.68
CA VAL A 124 8.07 7.07 8.44
C VAL A 124 8.66 5.82 7.81
N PHE A 125 8.92 4.82 8.65
CA PHE A 125 9.46 3.52 8.25
C PHE A 125 8.48 2.42 8.64
N ALA A 126 8.29 1.48 7.73
CA ALA A 126 7.57 0.25 8.01
C ALA A 126 8.47 -0.95 7.71
N THR A 127 8.52 -1.89 8.65
CA THR A 127 9.24 -3.14 8.50
C THR A 127 8.34 -4.14 7.77
N LEU A 128 8.89 -4.84 6.79
CA LEU A 128 8.17 -5.81 5.97
C LEU A 128 8.34 -7.21 6.56
N ASP A 129 7.23 -7.94 6.75
CA ASP A 129 7.25 -9.30 7.30
C ASP A 129 7.73 -10.29 6.24
N THR A 130 7.18 -10.17 5.03
CA THR A 130 7.61 -10.92 3.84
C THR A 130 7.58 -10.00 2.64
N ALA A 131 8.71 -9.87 1.98
CA ALA A 131 8.90 -9.01 0.81
C ALA A 131 9.54 -9.81 -0.35
N PRO A 132 8.83 -10.82 -0.88
CA PRO A 132 9.39 -11.68 -1.92
C PRO A 132 9.75 -10.85 -3.15
N ALA A 133 10.96 -11.06 -3.66
CA ALA A 133 11.50 -10.43 -4.86
C ALA A 133 11.67 -8.89 -4.80
N MET A 134 11.41 -8.24 -3.66
CA MET A 134 11.75 -6.82 -3.45
C MET A 134 13.22 -6.67 -3.05
N LYS A 135 13.82 -5.54 -3.40
CA LYS A 135 15.21 -5.21 -3.10
C LYS A 135 15.34 -3.78 -2.57
N PRO A 136 16.40 -3.49 -1.79
CA PRO A 136 16.73 -2.12 -1.46
C PRO A 136 16.90 -1.27 -2.72
N GLY A 137 16.24 -0.11 -2.74
CA GLY A 137 16.23 0.82 -3.88
C GLY A 137 14.98 0.72 -4.76
N ASP A 138 14.13 -0.29 -4.59
CA ASP A 138 12.85 -0.37 -5.31
C ASP A 138 11.93 0.80 -4.93
N PHE A 139 11.29 1.39 -5.95
CA PHE A 139 10.31 2.45 -5.75
C PHE A 139 8.90 1.86 -5.70
N VAL A 140 8.25 1.98 -4.54
CA VAL A 140 7.03 1.24 -4.22
C VAL A 140 5.88 2.17 -3.83
N THR A 141 4.66 1.68 -4.00
CA THR A 141 3.45 2.31 -3.46
C THR A 141 3.14 1.72 -2.10
N VAL A 142 3.01 2.58 -1.08
CA VAL A 142 2.66 2.17 0.29
C VAL A 142 1.22 2.57 0.58
N THR A 143 0.40 1.59 0.95
CA THR A 143 -0.95 1.78 1.47
C THR A 143 -0.93 1.49 2.97
N VAL A 144 -1.30 2.48 3.78
CA VAL A 144 -1.35 2.36 5.25
C VAL A 144 -2.79 2.17 5.68
N GLU A 145 -3.04 1.17 6.53
CA GLU A 145 -4.35 0.94 7.13
C GLU A 145 -4.50 1.77 8.41
N GLU A 146 -5.30 2.84 8.35
CA GLU A 146 -5.64 3.67 9.52
C GLU A 146 -6.65 2.95 10.43
N PRO A 147 -6.66 3.22 11.75
CA PRO A 147 -7.70 2.74 12.65
C PRO A 147 -9.11 3.16 12.20
N PRO A 148 -10.13 2.32 12.44
CA PRO A 148 -11.48 2.60 11.98
C PRO A 148 -12.04 3.88 12.62
N LEU A 149 -12.63 4.72 11.79
CA LEU A 149 -13.28 5.95 12.23
C LEU A 149 -14.69 5.65 12.75
N ALA A 150 -14.89 5.76 14.07
CA ALA A 150 -16.22 5.62 14.67
C ALA A 150 -17.13 6.81 14.30
N ALA A 151 -18.43 6.52 14.16
CA ALA A 151 -19.48 7.51 13.88
C ALA A 151 -19.13 8.45 12.70
N ALA A 152 -18.71 7.85 11.58
CA ALA A 152 -18.42 8.54 10.34
C ALA A 152 -19.42 8.11 9.26
N ILE A 153 -19.80 9.06 8.40
CA ILE A 153 -20.68 8.85 7.26
C ILE A 153 -19.87 9.18 6.01
N ARG A 154 -19.87 8.27 5.03
CA ARG A 154 -19.25 8.48 3.73
C ARG A 154 -20.26 9.15 2.80
N LEU A 155 -19.89 10.30 2.25
CA LEU A 155 -20.68 11.04 1.27
C LEU A 155 -19.78 11.39 0.08
N PRO A 156 -20.33 11.58 -1.12
CA PRO A 156 -19.60 12.20 -2.22
C PRO A 156 -19.11 13.59 -1.82
N ALA A 157 -17.95 14.01 -2.32
CA ALA A 157 -17.38 15.32 -2.03
C ALA A 157 -18.31 16.48 -2.45
N THR A 158 -19.17 16.25 -3.43
CA THR A 158 -20.19 17.18 -3.95
C THR A 158 -21.37 17.42 -3.01
N ALA A 159 -21.52 16.63 -1.94
CA ALA A 159 -22.61 16.77 -0.97
C ALA A 159 -22.35 17.90 0.06
N LEU A 160 -21.08 18.24 0.30
CA LEU A 160 -20.68 19.23 1.30
C LEU A 160 -20.67 20.63 0.69
N GLY A 161 -21.46 21.53 1.26
CA GLY A 161 -21.44 22.93 0.84
C GLY A 161 -20.23 23.71 1.37
N PRO A 162 -19.96 24.90 0.79
CA PRO A 162 -18.90 25.79 1.25
C PRO A 162 -19.15 26.33 2.67
N ASP A 163 -20.39 26.26 3.14
CA ASP A 163 -20.83 26.61 4.48
C ASP A 163 -20.57 25.50 5.53
N GLY A 164 -19.95 24.39 5.14
CA GLY A 164 -19.70 23.24 6.03
C GLY A 164 -20.95 22.44 6.37
N ARG A 165 -22.03 22.60 5.59
CA ARG A 165 -23.31 21.91 5.81
C ARG A 165 -23.63 20.93 4.70
N VAL A 166 -24.36 19.87 5.06
CA VAL A 166 -24.98 18.94 4.12
C VAL A 166 -26.49 19.15 4.13
N LEU A 167 -27.14 18.88 3.00
CA LEU A 167 -28.58 18.96 2.88
C LEU A 167 -29.16 17.55 3.04
N VAL A 168 -30.04 17.37 4.00
CA VAL A 168 -30.76 16.12 4.24
C VAL A 168 -32.23 16.29 3.94
N ILE A 169 -32.91 15.21 3.56
CA ILE A 169 -34.36 15.22 3.37
C ILE A 169 -35.03 15.08 4.75
N GLY A 170 -35.88 16.05 5.08
CA GLY A 170 -36.68 16.09 6.30
C GLY A 170 -38.14 15.75 6.08
N ALA A 171 -38.95 16.15 7.05
CA ALA A 171 -40.40 15.98 6.98
C ALA A 171 -40.96 16.72 5.75
N ASP A 172 -42.06 16.19 5.21
CA ASP A 172 -42.75 16.74 4.03
C ASP A 172 -41.88 16.85 2.75
N GLU A 173 -40.83 16.01 2.66
CA GLU A 173 -39.84 16.01 1.58
C GLU A 173 -39.11 17.34 1.41
N ARG A 174 -38.92 18.10 2.50
CA ARG A 174 -38.19 19.37 2.47
C ARG A 174 -36.75 19.21 2.89
N LEU A 175 -35.85 19.95 2.24
CA LEU A 175 -34.43 19.94 2.58
C LEU A 175 -34.17 20.67 3.91
N GLU A 176 -33.35 20.06 4.75
CA GLU A 176 -32.84 20.64 5.99
C GLU A 176 -31.31 20.72 5.89
N ALA A 177 -30.74 21.86 6.26
CA ALA A 177 -29.28 22.02 6.31
C ALA A 177 -28.76 21.58 7.68
N ILE A 178 -27.91 20.55 7.69
CA ILE A 178 -27.27 20.05 8.90
C ILE A 178 -25.78 20.39 8.86
N GLU A 179 -25.28 20.94 9.96
CA GLU A 179 -23.85 21.17 10.15
C GLU A 179 -23.12 19.85 10.40
N VAL A 180 -22.00 19.65 9.69
CA VAL A 180 -21.19 18.45 9.81
C VAL A 180 -19.72 18.80 9.98
N SER A 181 -19.02 17.99 10.76
CA SER A 181 -17.57 18.05 10.89
C SER A 181 -16.93 17.15 9.83
N LEU A 182 -16.13 17.75 8.93
CA LEU A 182 -15.33 16.99 7.97
C LEU A 182 -14.18 16.27 8.67
N LEU A 183 -14.19 14.94 8.64
CA LEU A 183 -13.15 14.10 9.23
C LEU A 183 -12.02 13.81 8.24
N ARG A 184 -12.38 13.43 7.00
CA ARG A 184 -11.45 13.01 5.94
C ARG A 184 -11.96 13.38 4.56
N ARG A 185 -11.03 13.56 3.63
CA ARG A 185 -11.27 13.54 2.17
C ARG A 185 -10.53 12.33 1.61
N GLN A 186 -11.21 11.51 0.83
CA GLN A 186 -10.68 10.27 0.26
C GLN A 186 -11.12 10.17 -1.21
N GLY A 187 -10.24 10.61 -2.12
CA GLY A 187 -10.57 10.67 -3.54
C GLY A 187 -11.81 11.54 -3.80
N ASN A 188 -12.86 10.92 -4.35
CA ASN A 188 -14.14 11.57 -4.65
C ASN A 188 -15.12 11.58 -3.47
N ASP A 189 -14.77 10.92 -2.37
CA ASP A 189 -15.60 10.81 -1.18
C ASP A 189 -15.05 11.67 -0.03
N ILE A 190 -15.94 11.99 0.90
CA ILE A 190 -15.63 12.63 2.17
C ILE A 190 -16.21 11.79 3.31
N LEU A 191 -15.48 11.75 4.43
CA LEU A 191 -15.98 11.21 5.68
C LEU A 191 -16.35 12.36 6.58
N VAL A 192 -17.62 12.42 6.99
CA VAL A 192 -18.15 13.47 7.84
C VAL A 192 -18.79 12.90 9.10
N ARG A 193 -18.90 13.73 10.13
CA ARG A 193 -19.65 13.43 11.36
C ARG A 193 -20.67 14.52 11.60
N GLY A 194 -21.93 14.15 11.77
CA GLY A 194 -23.01 15.09 12.05
C GLY A 194 -24.12 14.43 12.83
N ALA A 195 -24.60 15.09 13.87
CA ALA A 195 -25.79 14.64 14.59
C ALA A 195 -27.02 14.74 13.67
N GLY A 196 -27.82 13.68 13.62
CA GLY A 196 -29.07 13.69 12.84
C GLY A 196 -28.93 13.50 11.34
N VAL A 197 -27.76 13.09 10.83
CA VAL A 197 -27.58 12.68 9.41
C VAL A 197 -27.79 11.16 9.25
N ALA A 198 -27.48 10.37 10.28
CA ALA A 198 -27.59 8.93 10.24
C ALA A 198 -29.02 8.45 9.95
N GLY A 199 -29.17 7.53 8.99
CA GLY A 199 -30.46 6.96 8.59
C GLY A 199 -31.35 7.89 7.77
N ARG A 200 -30.85 9.07 7.37
CA ARG A 200 -31.58 10.01 6.51
C ARG A 200 -30.95 10.08 5.13
N ASP A 201 -31.77 10.43 4.15
CA ASP A 201 -31.29 10.66 2.78
C ASP A 201 -30.57 12.01 2.69
N VAL A 202 -29.36 11.98 2.14
CA VAL A 202 -28.51 13.16 1.95
C VAL A 202 -28.44 13.49 0.47
N VAL A 203 -28.47 14.77 0.13
CA VAL A 203 -28.27 15.23 -1.25
C VAL A 203 -26.82 14.95 -1.66
N ALA A 204 -26.62 14.06 -2.63
CA ALA A 204 -25.31 13.66 -3.14
C ALA A 204 -24.59 14.79 -3.90
N GLU A 205 -25.33 15.61 -4.64
CA GLU A 205 -24.80 16.72 -5.43
C GLU A 205 -25.53 18.03 -5.09
N ARG A 206 -24.85 18.89 -4.34
CA ARG A 206 -25.41 20.19 -3.94
C ARG A 206 -25.19 21.20 -5.04
N THR A 207 -26.24 21.54 -5.77
CA THR A 207 -26.23 22.68 -6.71
C THR A 207 -26.51 24.00 -5.96
N PRO A 208 -26.06 25.16 -6.47
CA PRO A 208 -26.29 26.46 -5.83
C PRO A 208 -27.76 26.82 -5.61
N VAL A 209 -28.66 26.18 -6.34
CA VAL A 209 -30.12 26.42 -6.28
C VAL A 209 -30.77 25.62 -5.14
N LEU A 210 -30.11 24.58 -4.62
CA LEU A 210 -30.62 23.77 -3.52
C LEU A 210 -30.26 24.42 -2.17
N GLY A 211 -31.29 24.87 -1.46
CA GLY A 211 -31.21 25.44 -0.13
C GLY A 211 -32.21 24.79 0.83
N ALA A 212 -32.08 25.12 2.12
CA ALA A 212 -33.00 24.64 3.14
C ALA A 212 -34.45 25.10 2.85
N GLY A 213 -35.42 24.25 3.18
CA GLY A 213 -36.85 24.49 3.02
C GLY A 213 -37.41 24.14 1.63
N ILE A 214 -36.56 23.86 0.65
CA ILE A 214 -37.01 23.46 -0.70
C ILE A 214 -37.62 22.06 -0.65
N LYS A 215 -38.82 21.90 -1.21
CA LYS A 215 -39.43 20.59 -1.39
C LYS A 215 -38.76 19.89 -2.56
N VAL A 216 -38.24 18.70 -2.32
CA VAL A 216 -37.57 17.87 -3.31
C VAL A 216 -38.35 16.57 -3.49
N ARG A 217 -38.17 15.95 -4.66
CA ARG A 217 -38.60 14.58 -4.87
C ARG A 217 -37.34 13.73 -4.92
N LYS A 218 -37.32 12.61 -4.19
CA LYS A 218 -36.25 11.65 -4.33
C LYS A 218 -36.22 11.18 -5.78
N LEU A 219 -35.09 11.40 -6.44
CA LEU A 219 -34.74 10.59 -7.59
C LEU A 219 -34.28 9.28 -6.97
N GLU A 220 -35.08 8.23 -7.08
CA GLU A 220 -34.55 6.90 -6.90
C GLU A 220 -33.37 6.81 -7.85
N SER A 221 -32.17 6.75 -7.27
CA SER A 221 -31.00 6.43 -8.04
C SER A 221 -31.33 5.11 -8.70
N ALA A 222 -31.49 5.11 -10.03
CA ALA A 222 -31.25 3.91 -10.81
C ALA A 222 -29.98 3.30 -10.21
N GLU A 223 -30.11 2.05 -9.77
CA GLU A 223 -29.16 1.30 -8.95
C GLU A 223 -27.75 1.85 -9.07
N ALA A 224 -27.10 2.06 -7.92
CA ALA A 224 -25.66 2.13 -7.81
C ALA A 224 -25.10 1.17 -8.86
N VAL A 225 -24.49 1.72 -9.93
CA VAL A 225 -24.01 0.90 -11.06
C VAL A 225 -23.17 -0.19 -10.40
N PRO A 226 -23.64 -1.45 -10.37
CA PRO A 226 -22.84 -2.50 -9.80
C PRO A 226 -21.56 -2.50 -10.62
N GLU A 227 -20.42 -2.68 -9.96
CA GLU A 227 -19.22 -3.16 -10.63
C GLU A 227 -19.68 -4.18 -11.67
N ALA A 228 -19.40 -3.88 -12.95
CA ALA A 228 -20.02 -4.54 -14.10
C ALA A 228 -20.27 -6.02 -13.81
N ASP A 229 -21.54 -6.45 -13.73
CA ASP A 229 -21.91 -7.83 -13.44
C ASP A 229 -21.09 -8.75 -14.34
N THR A 230 -20.05 -9.36 -13.80
CA THR A 230 -19.22 -10.32 -14.52
C THR A 230 -19.86 -11.69 -14.35
N VAL A 231 -20.05 -12.39 -15.47
CA VAL A 231 -20.57 -13.75 -15.47
C VAL A 231 -19.49 -14.69 -15.99
N THR A 232 -19.27 -15.78 -15.24
CA THR A 232 -18.50 -16.93 -15.70
C THR A 232 -19.34 -17.70 -16.72
N LEU A 233 -18.94 -17.64 -17.99
CA LEU A 233 -19.57 -18.38 -19.07
C LEU A 233 -19.21 -19.87 -19.00
N THR A 234 -20.20 -20.76 -19.11
CA THR A 234 -19.94 -22.18 -19.34
C THR A 234 -19.22 -22.40 -20.68
N PRO A 235 -18.37 -23.43 -20.83
CA PRO A 235 -17.60 -23.67 -22.05
C PRO A 235 -18.45 -23.70 -23.32
N ASP A 236 -19.62 -24.35 -23.26
CA ASP A 236 -20.54 -24.45 -24.40
C ASP A 236 -21.16 -23.10 -24.79
N ARG A 237 -21.49 -22.26 -23.80
CA ARG A 237 -22.08 -20.93 -24.02
C ARG A 237 -21.05 -19.99 -24.64
N ARG A 238 -19.80 -20.05 -24.18
CA ARG A 238 -18.67 -19.29 -24.73
C ARG A 238 -18.39 -19.65 -26.18
N ALA A 239 -18.31 -20.94 -26.50
CA ALA A 239 -18.07 -21.42 -27.87
C ALA A 239 -19.11 -20.91 -28.87
N ARG A 240 -20.40 -20.88 -28.47
CA ARG A 240 -21.49 -20.35 -29.31
C ARG A 240 -21.35 -18.85 -29.60
N LEU A 241 -20.94 -18.06 -28.60
CA LEU A 241 -20.77 -16.62 -28.74
C LEU A 241 -19.55 -16.28 -29.62
N MET A 242 -18.44 -17.00 -29.46
CA MET A 242 -17.25 -16.80 -30.30
C MET A 242 -17.53 -17.16 -31.76
N ALA A 243 -18.18 -18.31 -32.01
CA ALA A 243 -18.54 -18.72 -33.37
C ALA A 243 -19.45 -17.71 -34.07
N TYR A 244 -20.37 -17.06 -33.35
CA TYR A 244 -21.21 -16.00 -33.89
C TYR A 244 -20.41 -14.73 -34.27
N VAL A 245 -19.48 -14.31 -33.40
CA VAL A 245 -18.63 -13.14 -33.67
C VAL A 245 -17.70 -13.37 -34.86
N GLU A 246 -17.18 -14.60 -35.03
CA GLU A 246 -16.38 -14.99 -36.19
C GLU A 246 -17.20 -15.00 -37.49
N ALA A 247 -18.41 -15.56 -37.45
CA ALA A 247 -19.29 -15.69 -38.61
C ALA A 247 -20.01 -14.40 -39.03
N SER A 248 -20.06 -13.38 -38.17
CA SER A 248 -20.80 -12.13 -38.46
C SER A 248 -20.10 -11.29 -39.54
N THR A 249 -20.77 -11.01 -40.65
CA THR A 249 -20.27 -10.13 -41.73
C THR A 249 -20.51 -8.64 -41.47
N ASP A 250 -21.34 -8.31 -40.48
CA ASP A 250 -21.79 -6.94 -40.20
C ASP A 250 -20.87 -6.19 -39.21
N MET A 251 -19.75 -6.80 -38.80
CA MET A 251 -18.84 -6.24 -37.81
C MET A 251 -17.46 -5.91 -38.42
N PRO A 252 -16.91 -4.70 -38.20
CA PRO A 252 -15.54 -4.37 -38.57
C PRO A 252 -14.50 -5.27 -37.87
N ASP A 253 -13.40 -5.58 -38.54
CA ASP A 253 -12.38 -6.53 -38.05
C ASP A 253 -11.73 -6.15 -36.72
N GLU A 254 -11.65 -4.85 -36.42
CA GLU A 254 -11.13 -4.34 -35.15
C GLU A 254 -12.11 -4.60 -33.98
N ALA A 255 -13.41 -4.47 -34.24
CA ALA A 255 -14.45 -4.77 -33.26
C ALA A 255 -14.54 -6.27 -32.98
N LYS A 256 -14.36 -7.13 -33.99
CA LYS A 256 -14.31 -8.59 -33.83
C LYS A 256 -13.16 -9.02 -32.92
N ARG A 257 -11.95 -8.51 -33.18
CA ARG A 257 -10.75 -8.80 -32.36
C ARG A 257 -10.95 -8.41 -30.90
N ARG A 258 -11.55 -7.23 -30.65
CA ARG A 258 -11.83 -6.78 -29.28
C ARG A 258 -12.85 -7.66 -28.56
N LEU A 259 -13.90 -8.09 -29.24
CA LEU A 259 -14.95 -8.94 -28.65
C LEU A 259 -14.45 -10.37 -28.38
N LEU A 260 -13.63 -10.95 -29.27
CA LEU A 260 -13.02 -12.25 -29.06
C LEU A 260 -12.07 -12.24 -27.86
N ALA A 261 -11.19 -11.23 -27.76
CA ALA A 261 -10.30 -11.07 -26.60
C ALA A 261 -11.07 -10.91 -25.27
N GLN A 262 -12.24 -10.28 -25.31
CA GLN A 262 -13.09 -10.12 -24.13
C GLN A 262 -13.84 -11.41 -23.77
N LEU A 263 -14.23 -12.24 -24.75
CA LEU A 263 -14.87 -13.55 -24.55
C LEU A 263 -13.88 -14.65 -24.16
N GLU A 264 -12.56 -14.43 -24.28
CA GLU A 264 -11.50 -15.32 -23.79
C GLU A 264 -11.21 -15.15 -22.30
N GLN A 265 -11.60 -14.04 -21.69
CA GLN A 265 -11.40 -13.80 -20.25
C GLN A 265 -12.26 -14.75 -19.40
N PRO A 266 -11.78 -15.18 -18.21
CA PRO A 266 -12.53 -16.09 -17.34
C PRO A 266 -13.88 -15.49 -16.90
N GLU A 267 -13.93 -14.17 -16.75
CA GLU A 267 -15.09 -13.39 -16.41
C GLU A 267 -15.40 -12.39 -17.51
N VAL A 268 -16.65 -12.35 -17.98
CA VAL A 268 -17.10 -11.48 -19.07
C VAL A 268 -18.28 -10.65 -18.60
N SER A 269 -18.32 -9.36 -18.97
CA SER A 269 -19.44 -8.48 -18.62
C SER A 269 -20.77 -9.01 -19.17
N LEU A 270 -21.78 -9.14 -18.31
CA LEU A 270 -23.15 -9.58 -18.62
C LEU A 270 -23.74 -8.80 -19.80
N SER A 271 -23.54 -7.48 -19.83
CA SER A 271 -24.05 -6.59 -20.87
C SER A 271 -23.49 -6.84 -22.28
N THR A 272 -22.32 -7.47 -22.39
CA THR A 272 -21.71 -7.89 -23.66
C THR A 272 -22.29 -9.22 -24.13
N VAL A 273 -22.48 -10.16 -23.20
CA VAL A 273 -23.10 -11.48 -23.45
C VAL A 273 -24.54 -11.32 -23.91
N GLU A 274 -25.36 -10.57 -23.17
CA GLU A 274 -26.77 -10.36 -23.50
C GLU A 274 -26.97 -9.69 -24.87
N ARG A 275 -26.07 -8.78 -25.24
CA ARG A 275 -26.14 -8.07 -26.51
C ARG A 275 -25.86 -8.98 -27.70
N LEU A 276 -24.95 -9.93 -27.54
CA LEU A 276 -24.66 -10.95 -28.54
C LEU A 276 -25.79 -11.99 -28.61
N GLU A 277 -26.32 -12.42 -27.48
CA GLU A 277 -27.44 -13.37 -27.44
C GLU A 277 -28.73 -12.80 -28.04
N ARG A 278 -29.05 -11.52 -27.81
CA ARG A 278 -30.20 -10.86 -28.47
C ARG A 278 -30.05 -10.78 -29.99
N ARG A 279 -28.83 -10.77 -30.53
CA ARG A 279 -28.58 -10.79 -31.99
C ARG A 279 -28.52 -12.20 -32.57
N ILE A 280 -28.29 -13.22 -31.75
CA ILE A 280 -28.36 -14.65 -32.14
C ILE A 280 -29.80 -15.15 -32.13
N GLY A 281 -30.60 -14.71 -31.15
CA GLY A 281 -31.99 -15.12 -30.96
C GLY A 281 -33.04 -14.24 -31.65
N GLY A 282 -32.61 -13.29 -32.48
CA GLY A 282 -33.46 -12.46 -33.34
C GLY A 282 -33.55 -12.99 -34.76
#